data_AF-A0AA43XLK7-F1
#
_entry.id   AF-A0AA43XLK7-F1
#
_cell.length_a   1.000
_cell.length_b   1.000
_cell.length_c   1.000
_cell.angle_alpha   90.00
_cell.angle_beta   90.00
_cell.angle_gamma   90.00
#
_symmetry.space_group_name_H-M   'P 1'
#
loop_
_entity.id
_entity.type
_entity.pdbx_description
1 polymer ?
#
loop_
_entity_poly.entity_id
_entity_poly.type
_entity_poly.pdbx_seq_one_letter_code
_entity_poly.pdbx_strand_id
1 'polypeptide(L)'
;MKLSEVKELLGAEILAGEDNLKTEITSAFACDLMSDVLAFVEDKSLLLTGLINMQTIRTAEMMDIEAIVFVRGKKPNDEILKLARENNMVILTTKHILYTSCGILHSKGLRGANIMHK
;
A
#
# COMPACT_ATOMS: atom_id res chain seq x y z
N MET A 1 -5.74 -10.47 5.30
CA MET A 1 -6.68 -10.07 4.21
C MET A 1 -5.93 -10.20 2.90
N LYS A 2 -6.52 -10.78 1.86
CA LYS A 2 -5.84 -10.89 0.55
C LYS A 2 -5.86 -9.56 -0.20
N LEU A 3 -4.82 -9.31 -1.00
CA LEU A 3 -4.78 -8.11 -1.85
C LEU A 3 -5.90 -8.07 -2.89
N SER A 4 -6.38 -9.22 -3.36
CA SER A 4 -7.59 -9.32 -4.18
C SER A 4 -8.83 -8.74 -3.49
N GLU A 5 -8.98 -9.01 -2.18
CA GLU A 5 -10.08 -8.46 -1.39
C GLU A 5 -9.93 -6.95 -1.20
N VAL A 6 -8.72 -6.46 -0.93
CA VAL A 6 -8.42 -5.02 -0.83
C VAL A 6 -8.82 -4.29 -2.12
N LYS A 7 -8.47 -4.87 -3.27
CA LYS A 7 -8.84 -4.34 -4.59
C LYS A 7 -10.35 -4.23 -4.74
N GLU A 8 -11.09 -5.27 -4.41
CA GLU A 8 -12.56 -5.29 -4.50
C GLU A 8 -13.20 -4.28 -3.54
N LEU A 9 -12.78 -4.26 -2.28
CA LEU A 9 -13.30 -3.38 -1.25
C LEU A 9 -13.11 -1.89 -1.57
N LEU A 10 -11.99 -1.54 -2.18
CA LEU A 10 -11.66 -0.16 -2.54
C LEU A 10 -12.06 0.21 -3.96
N GLY A 11 -12.65 -0.70 -4.74
CA GLY A 11 -12.88 -0.51 -6.17
C GLY A 11 -11.61 -0.09 -6.91
N ALA A 12 -10.48 -0.69 -6.55
CA ALA A 12 -9.16 -0.27 -7.01
C ALA A 12 -8.77 -0.89 -8.35
N GLU A 13 -7.98 -0.14 -9.13
CA GLU A 13 -7.30 -0.62 -10.33
C GLU A 13 -5.90 -1.12 -9.96
N ILE A 14 -5.45 -2.19 -10.60
CA ILE A 14 -4.09 -2.71 -10.45
C ILE A 14 -3.20 -2.05 -11.49
N LEU A 15 -2.05 -1.54 -11.05
CA LEU A 15 -1.06 -0.90 -11.90
C LEU A 15 0.22 -1.76 -12.06
N ALA A 16 0.52 -2.60 -11.07
CA ALA A 16 1.62 -3.57 -11.08
C ALA A 16 1.36 -4.73 -10.10
N GLY A 17 2.00 -5.88 -10.34
CA GLY A 17 1.99 -7.02 -9.42
C GLY A 17 0.71 -7.87 -9.43
N GLU A 18 0.03 -8.00 -10.58
CA GLU A 18 -1.24 -8.75 -10.69
C GLU A 18 -1.10 -10.23 -10.26
N ASP A 19 0.05 -10.85 -10.50
CA ASP A 19 0.33 -12.23 -10.12
C ASP A 19 0.35 -12.44 -8.59
N ASN A 20 0.55 -11.37 -7.81
CA ASN A 20 0.69 -11.39 -6.36
C ASN A 20 -0.60 -11.00 -5.61
N LEU A 21 -1.76 -10.92 -6.28
CA LEU A 21 -3.03 -10.57 -5.63
C LEU A 21 -3.49 -11.56 -4.54
N LYS A 22 -2.95 -12.78 -4.55
CA LYS A 22 -3.26 -13.80 -3.55
C LYS A 22 -2.49 -13.59 -2.24
N THR A 23 -1.50 -12.70 -2.21
CA THR A 23 -0.71 -12.38 -1.01
C THR A 23 -1.63 -11.89 0.11
N GLU A 24 -1.37 -12.38 1.31
CA GLU A 24 -2.08 -12.00 2.53
C GLU A 24 -1.31 -10.94 3.30
N ILE A 25 -1.97 -9.81 3.54
CA ILE A 25 -1.50 -8.75 4.44
C ILE A 25 -2.13 -8.91 5.83
N THR A 26 -1.39 -8.56 6.86
CA THR A 26 -1.82 -8.66 8.27
C THR A 26 -2.33 -7.32 8.79
N SER A 27 -1.77 -6.22 8.31
CA SER A 27 -2.05 -4.87 8.77
C SER A 27 -1.99 -3.85 7.62
N ALA A 28 -2.46 -2.64 7.90
CA ALA A 28 -2.32 -1.50 7.02
C ALA A 28 -1.70 -0.30 7.75
N PHE A 29 -0.86 0.44 7.05
CA PHE A 29 -0.30 1.70 7.51
C PHE A 29 -0.67 2.81 6.53
N ALA A 30 -1.17 3.93 7.01
CA ALA A 30 -1.61 5.04 6.18
C ALA A 30 -0.81 6.29 6.53
N CYS A 31 0.13 6.67 5.65
CA CYS A 31 1.03 7.79 5.91
C CYS A 31 1.58 8.37 4.60
N ASP A 32 1.85 9.68 4.61
CA ASP A 32 2.57 10.37 3.53
C ASP A 32 4.03 10.66 3.91
N LEU A 33 4.40 10.56 5.20
CA LEU A 33 5.78 10.77 5.66
C LEU A 33 6.55 9.45 5.60
N MET A 34 7.45 9.33 4.62
CA MET A 34 8.28 8.11 4.47
C MET A 34 9.21 7.88 5.67
N SER A 35 9.57 8.93 6.41
CA SER A 35 10.29 8.80 7.69
C SER A 35 9.50 7.98 8.71
N ASP A 36 8.19 8.18 8.77
CA ASP A 36 7.31 7.48 9.70
C ASP A 36 7.09 6.04 9.24
N VAL A 37 7.04 5.83 7.92
CA VAL A 37 7.02 4.48 7.34
C VAL A 37 8.27 3.70 7.76
N LEU A 38 9.46 4.29 7.61
CA LEU A 38 10.72 3.67 8.03
C LEU A 38 10.81 3.41 9.55
N ALA A 39 10.23 4.30 10.35
CA ALA A 39 10.31 4.22 11.80
C ALA A 39 9.33 3.20 12.41
N PHE A 40 8.11 3.11 11.87
CA PHE A 40 6.98 2.51 12.59
C PHE A 40 6.30 1.33 11.88
N VAL A 41 6.62 1.06 10.61
CA VAL A 41 5.97 -0.05 9.89
C VAL A 41 6.54 -1.40 10.30
N GLU A 42 5.62 -2.35 10.48
CA GLU A 42 5.90 -3.78 10.64
C GLU A 42 5.88 -4.49 9.27
N ASP A 43 6.62 -5.60 9.19
CA ASP A 43 6.70 -6.47 8.00
C ASP A 43 5.29 -6.92 7.55
N LYS A 44 5.12 -7.09 6.22
CA LYS A 44 3.91 -7.63 5.58
C LYS A 44 2.64 -6.78 5.74
N SER A 45 2.82 -5.48 5.64
CA SER A 45 1.74 -4.50 5.70
C SER A 45 1.31 -3.97 4.32
N LEU A 46 0.17 -3.30 4.29
CA LEU A 46 -0.32 -2.50 3.16
C LEU A 46 -0.08 -1.02 3.44
N LEU A 47 0.62 -0.32 2.55
CA LEU A 47 0.76 1.14 2.64
C LEU A 47 -0.36 1.85 1.88
N LEU A 48 -1.11 2.73 2.55
CA LEU A 48 -2.01 3.68 1.88
C LEU A 48 -1.36 5.06 1.90
N THR A 49 -1.17 5.64 0.72
CA THR A 49 -0.50 6.94 0.62
C THR A 49 -1.00 7.76 -0.55
N GLY A 50 -0.92 9.08 -0.38
CA GLY A 50 -1.10 10.04 -1.44
C GLY A 50 0.21 10.48 -2.09
N LEU A 51 1.36 10.07 -1.59
CA LEU A 51 2.66 10.51 -2.07
C LEU A 51 3.12 9.65 -3.26
N ILE A 52 3.21 10.24 -4.46
CA ILE A 52 3.69 9.53 -5.66
C ILE A 52 5.13 9.94 -5.93
N ASN A 53 6.11 9.13 -5.51
CA ASN A 53 7.49 9.31 -5.91
C ASN A 53 8.28 7.99 -5.81
N MET A 54 9.49 7.99 -6.37
CA MET A 54 10.40 6.84 -6.32
C MET A 54 10.78 6.42 -4.90
N GLN A 55 10.86 7.38 -3.96
CA GLN A 55 11.20 7.09 -2.56
C GLN A 55 10.12 6.21 -1.91
N THR A 56 8.86 6.37 -2.29
CA THR A 56 7.75 5.57 -1.75
C THR A 56 7.94 4.09 -2.04
N ILE A 57 8.35 3.73 -3.26
CA ILE A 57 8.61 2.32 -3.63
C ILE A 57 9.86 1.79 -2.92
N ARG A 58 10.93 2.59 -2.83
CA ARG A 58 12.17 2.18 -2.15
C ARG A 58 11.96 1.97 -0.66
N THR A 59 11.26 2.90 0.00
CA THR A 59 10.92 2.78 1.41
C THR A 59 10.02 1.58 1.66
N ALA A 60 9.04 1.33 0.79
CA ALA A 60 8.19 0.15 0.92
C ALA A 60 8.99 -1.16 0.76
N GLU A 61 9.93 -1.22 -0.19
CA GLU A 61 10.81 -2.38 -0.37
C GLU A 61 11.73 -2.59 0.84
N MET A 62 12.38 -1.53 1.34
CA MET A 62 13.23 -1.60 2.54
C MET A 62 12.50 -2.05 3.81
N MET A 63 11.18 -1.87 3.87
CA MET A 63 10.32 -2.19 5.03
C MET A 63 9.49 -3.45 4.81
N ASP A 64 9.80 -4.26 3.80
CA ASP A 64 9.06 -5.48 3.46
C ASP A 64 7.54 -5.27 3.35
N ILE A 65 7.15 -4.13 2.76
CA ILE A 65 5.76 -3.80 2.44
C ILE A 65 5.36 -4.50 1.15
N GLU A 66 4.33 -5.34 1.24
CA GLU A 66 3.87 -6.20 0.14
C GLU A 66 3.11 -5.42 -0.95
N ALA A 67 2.45 -4.33 -0.55
CA ALA A 67 1.58 -3.58 -1.45
C ALA A 67 1.40 -2.11 -1.07
N ILE A 68 1.15 -1.28 -2.09
CA ILE A 68 0.84 0.13 -1.95
C ILE A 68 -0.47 0.46 -2.64
N VAL A 69 -1.36 1.18 -1.95
CA VAL A 69 -2.55 1.80 -2.54
C VAL A 69 -2.34 3.30 -2.65
N PHE A 70 -2.26 3.79 -3.89
CA PHE A 70 -2.32 5.22 -4.18
C PHE A 70 -3.77 5.71 -4.15
N VAL A 71 -4.05 6.67 -3.28
CA VAL A 71 -5.41 7.20 -3.07
C VAL A 71 -5.70 8.42 -3.94
N ARG A 72 -6.97 8.80 -4.10
CA ARG A 72 -7.46 9.94 -4.90
C ARG A 72 -7.31 9.77 -6.43
N GLY A 73 -7.25 8.54 -6.91
CA GLY A 73 -7.06 8.21 -8.33
C GLY A 73 -5.65 8.57 -8.84
N LYS A 74 -4.71 8.77 -7.92
CA LYS A 74 -3.32 9.06 -8.22
C LYS A 74 -2.69 7.87 -8.94
N LYS A 75 -2.10 8.13 -10.11
CA LYS A 75 -1.40 7.12 -10.93
C LYS A 75 0.08 7.51 -11.04
N PRO A 76 1.01 6.66 -10.57
CA PRO A 76 2.42 6.84 -10.82
C PRO A 76 2.77 6.77 -12.31
N ASN A 77 3.91 7.35 -12.67
CA ASN A 77 4.46 7.21 -14.02
C ASN A 77 5.07 5.80 -14.22
N ASP A 78 5.42 5.50 -15.47
CA ASP A 78 5.93 4.18 -15.84
C ASP A 78 7.25 3.81 -15.15
N GLU A 79 8.09 4.79 -14.83
CA GLU A 79 9.35 4.57 -14.11
C GLU A 79 9.11 4.04 -12.70
N ILE A 80 8.18 4.65 -11.96
CA ILE A 80 7.78 4.19 -10.63
C ILE A 80 7.16 2.79 -10.70
N LEU A 81 6.28 2.55 -11.69
CA LEU A 81 5.66 1.24 -11.87
C LEU A 81 6.66 0.16 -12.28
N LYS A 82 7.69 0.52 -13.06
CA LYS A 82 8.77 -0.39 -13.42
C LYS A 82 9.55 -0.82 -12.17
N LEU A 83 9.95 0.13 -11.33
CA LEU A 83 10.66 -0.19 -10.08
C LEU A 83 9.80 -1.07 -9.16
N ALA A 84 8.49 -0.80 -9.05
CA ALA A 84 7.60 -1.63 -8.26
C ALA A 84 7.55 -3.08 -8.76
N ARG A 85 7.54 -3.29 -10.09
CA ARG A 85 7.60 -4.64 -10.68
C ARG A 85 8.94 -5.33 -10.42
N GLU A 86 10.06 -4.61 -10.50
CA GLU A 86 11.39 -5.14 -10.18
C GLU A 86 11.47 -5.62 -8.72
N ASN A 87 10.74 -4.96 -7.82
CA ASN A 87 10.64 -5.32 -6.40
C ASN A 87 9.46 -6.27 -6.08
N ASN A 88 8.80 -6.87 -7.08
CA ASN A 88 7.63 -7.76 -6.91
C ASN A 88 6.46 -7.16 -6.11
N MET A 89 6.36 -5.84 -6.07
CA MET A 89 5.40 -5.13 -5.23
C MET A 89 4.07 -4.90 -5.95
N VAL A 90 2.97 -5.10 -5.22
CA VAL A 90 1.63 -4.85 -5.77
C VAL A 90 1.29 -3.37 -5.66
N ILE A 91 0.93 -2.75 -6.79
CA ILE A 91 0.53 -1.35 -6.83
C ILE A 91 -0.92 -1.25 -7.24
N LEU A 92 -1.72 -0.63 -6.38
CA LEU A 92 -3.14 -0.36 -6.57
C LEU A 92 -3.39 1.14 -6.61
N THR A 93 -4.46 1.55 -7.28
CA THR A 93 -4.98 2.92 -7.19
C THR A 93 -6.48 2.92 -6.97
N THR A 94 -6.96 3.77 -6.06
CA THR A 94 -8.40 3.95 -5.79
C THR A 94 -8.78 5.42 -5.87
N LYS A 95 -9.99 5.70 -6.33
CA LYS A 95 -10.56 7.06 -6.35
C LYS A 95 -10.91 7.58 -4.94
N HIS A 96 -11.01 6.70 -3.94
CA HIS A 96 -11.27 7.10 -2.56
C HIS A 96 -10.13 7.95 -1.98
N ILE A 97 -10.46 8.87 -1.08
CA ILE A 97 -9.47 9.62 -0.29
C ILE A 97 -8.88 8.74 0.82
N LEU A 98 -7.73 9.13 1.38
CA LEU A 98 -6.99 8.33 2.36
C LEU A 98 -7.87 7.85 3.53
N TYR A 99 -8.54 8.78 4.20
CA TYR A 99 -9.39 8.46 5.35
C TYR A 99 -10.52 7.49 5.01
N THR A 100 -11.20 7.68 3.87
CA THR A 100 -12.26 6.79 3.40
C THR A 100 -11.73 5.39 3.11
N SER A 101 -10.59 5.28 2.42
CA SER A 101 -9.96 3.98 2.16
C SER A 101 -9.62 3.25 3.45
N CYS A 102 -9.07 3.97 4.44
CA CYS A 102 -8.78 3.40 5.76
C CYS A 102 -10.06 2.91 6.46
N GLY A 103 -11.12 3.73 6.48
CA GLY A 103 -12.39 3.38 7.11
C GLY A 103 -13.04 2.15 6.49
N ILE A 104 -13.01 2.03 5.15
CA ILE A 104 -13.52 0.86 4.44
C ILE A 104 -12.76 -0.40 4.88
N LEU A 105 -11.42 -0.40 4.78
CA LEU A 105 -10.62 -1.57 5.13
C LEU A 105 -10.74 -1.95 6.61
N HIS A 106 -10.70 -0.95 7.50
CA HIS A 106 -10.85 -1.16 8.93
C HIS A 106 -12.21 -1.74 9.29
N SER A 107 -13.30 -1.25 8.69
CA SER A 107 -14.65 -1.80 8.89
C SER A 107 -14.80 -3.25 8.43
N LYS A 108 -13.89 -3.73 7.60
CA LYS A 108 -13.82 -5.11 7.08
C LYS A 108 -12.79 -5.97 7.81
N GLY A 109 -12.25 -5.48 8.92
CA GLY A 109 -11.40 -6.25 9.82
C GLY A 109 -9.90 -6.17 9.53
N LEU A 110 -9.46 -5.37 8.55
CA LEU A 110 -8.03 -5.08 8.39
C LEU A 110 -7.59 -4.11 9.48
N ARG A 111 -6.69 -4.55 10.35
CA ARG A 111 -6.21 -3.73 11.47
C ARG A 111 -5.14 -2.75 11.01
N GLY A 112 -5.02 -1.64 11.71
CA GLY A 112 -3.88 -0.74 11.54
C GLY A 112 -2.59 -1.40 12.05
N ALA A 113 -1.45 -1.06 11.45
CA ALA A 113 -0.15 -1.48 11.96
C ALA A 113 0.11 -0.86 13.34
N ASN A 114 0.78 -1.60 14.23
CA ASN A 114 1.12 -1.08 15.54
C ASN A 114 2.36 -0.19 15.46
N ILE A 115 2.40 0.87 16.26
CA ILE A 115 3.61 1.67 16.38
C ILE A 115 4.59 0.89 17.26
N MET A 116 5.67 0.41 16.65
CA MET A 116 6.81 -0.09 17.40
C MET A 116 7.61 1.09 17.95
N HIS A 117 7.67 1.23 19.27
CA HIS A 117 8.69 2.06 19.91
C HIS A 117 10.01 1.27 19.87
N LYS A 118 10.82 1.49 18.83
CA LYS A 118 12.20 1.01 18.78
C LYS A 118 13.10 1.88 19.66
#